data_AF-A0A958BAH8-F1
#
_entry.id   AF-A0A958BAH8-F1
#
_cell.length_a   1.000
_cell.length_b   1.000
_cell.length_c   1.000
_cell.angle_alpha   90.00
_cell.angle_beta   90.00
_cell.angle_gamma   90.00
#
_symmetry.space_group_name_H-M   'P 1'
#
loop_
_entity.id
_entity.type
_entity.pdbx_description
1 polymer ?
#
loop_
_entity_poly.entity_id
_entity_poly.type
_entity_poly.pdbx_seq_one_letter_code
_entity_poly.pdbx_strand_id
1 'polypeptide(L)' 'MVTKKQLLLVIFGITLLLVTGCRRGQTSDISDIGLDLSISPDPPTTGPAAVVIQLTDEAGQPLAGAKVELEGNMSHAGMT' A
#
# COMPACT_ATOMS: atom_id res chain seq x y z
N MET A 1 -43.04 12.49 -22.24
CA MET A 1 -42.99 13.72 -21.42
C MET A 1 -42.39 13.35 -20.06
N VAL A 2 -41.08 13.52 -19.88
CA VAL A 2 -40.40 13.16 -18.62
C VAL A 2 -40.72 14.24 -17.60
N THR A 3 -41.34 13.87 -16.48
CA THR A 3 -41.66 14.82 -15.41
C THR A 3 -40.39 15.18 -14.63
N LYS A 4 -40.31 16.39 -14.08
CA LYS A 4 -39.16 16.86 -13.29
C LYS A 4 -38.77 15.88 -12.17
N LYS A 5 -39.74 15.16 -11.59
CA LYS A 5 -39.52 14.11 -10.59
C LYS A 5 -38.75 12.90 -11.13
N GLN A 6 -39.02 12.49 -12.38
CA GLN A 6 -38.33 11.37 -13.03
C GLN A 6 -36.87 11.74 -13.34
N LEU A 7 -36.63 12.98 -13.78
CA LEU A 7 -35.26 13.49 -14.01
C LEU A 7 -34.44 13.52 -12.70
N LEU A 8 -35.07 13.92 -11.59
CA LEU A 8 -34.43 13.98 -10.28
C LEU A 8 -34.02 12.59 -9.77
N LEU A 9 -34.88 11.58 -9.96
CA LEU A 9 -34.58 10.19 -9.60
C LEU A 9 -33.42 9.61 -10.42
N VAL A 10 -33.36 9.91 -11.72
CA VAL A 10 -32.28 9.44 -12.58
C VAL A 10 -30.94 10.07 -12.18
N ILE A 11 -30.92 11.38 -11.93
CA ILE A 11 -29.70 12.07 -11.47
C ILE A 11 -29.24 11.50 -10.14
N PHE A 12 -30.17 11.30 -9.18
CA PHE A 12 -29.84 10.72 -7.89
C PHE A 12 -29.27 9.30 -8.00
N GLY A 13 -29.84 8.46 -8.88
CA GLY A 13 -29.32 7.12 -9.16
C GLY A 13 -27.92 7.12 -9.77
N ILE A 14 -27.65 8.02 -10.72
CA ILE A 14 -26.33 8.17 -11.35
C ILE A 14 -25.29 8.66 -10.34
N THR A 15 -25.65 9.62 -9.48
CA THR A 15 -24.77 10.09 -8.40
C THR A 15 -24.43 8.96 -7.44
N LEU A 16 -25.38 8.08 -7.10
CA LEU A 16 -25.13 6.93 -6.22
C LEU A 16 -24.13 5.94 -6.84
N LEU A 17 -24.21 5.69 -8.16
CA LEU A 17 -23.27 4.82 -8.87
C LEU A 17 -21.84 5.37 -8.84
N LEU A 18 -21.68 6.69 -9.03
CA LEU A 18 -20.36 7.34 -9.09
C LEU A 18 -19.60 7.26 -7.76
N VAL A 19 -20.29 7.16 -6.62
CA VAL A 19 -19.64 7.09 -5.28
C VAL A 19 -19.04 5.71 -4.99
N THR A 20 -19.51 4.64 -5.65
CA THR A 20 -18.97 3.28 -5.44
C THR A 20 -17.61 3.02 -6.10
N GLY A 21 -17.14 3.90 -6.99
CA GLY A 21 -15.88 3.73 -7.73
C GLY A 21 -14.60 4.06 -6.94
N CYS A 22 -14.70 4.69 -5.78
CA CYS A 22 -13.55 5.14 -4.98
C CYS A 22 -13.17 4.19 -3.83
N ARG A 23 -13.33 2.87 -3.99
CA ARG A 23 -12.68 1.92 -3.08
C ARG A 23 -11.19 1.83 -3.45
N ARG A 24 -10.38 2.73 -2.89
CA ARG A 24 -8.94 2.49 -2.75
C ARG A 24 -8.82 1.14 -2.04
N GLY A 25 -8.08 0.21 -2.67
CA GLY A 25 -7.92 -1.16 -2.22
C GLY A 25 -7.76 -1.19 -0.72
N GLN A 26 -8.60 -1.98 -0.07
CA GLN A 26 -8.60 -2.21 1.36
C GLN A 26 -7.24 -2.86 1.66
N THR A 27 -6.21 -2.05 1.91
CA THR A 27 -4.98 -2.49 2.53
C THR A 27 -5.43 -3.09 3.85
N SER A 28 -5.43 -4.42 3.93
CA SER A 28 -5.45 -5.08 5.22
C SER A 28 -4.27 -4.48 5.97
N ASP A 29 -4.57 -3.67 6.99
CA ASP A 29 -3.54 -3.14 7.86
C ASP A 29 -2.71 -4.34 8.34
N ILE A 30 -1.44 -4.36 7.96
CA ILE A 30 -0.46 -5.29 8.50
C ILE A 30 -0.08 -4.71 9.86
N SER A 31 -1.04 -4.64 10.79
CA SER A 31 -0.81 -4.02 12.10
C SER A 31 0.05 -4.89 13.03
N ASP A 32 0.24 -6.16 12.66
CA ASP A 32 0.66 -7.20 13.62
C ASP A 32 1.93 -7.94 13.19
N ILE A 33 2.70 -7.41 12.22
CA ILE A 33 3.99 -7.97 11.80
C ILE A 33 5.12 -7.04 12.26
N GLY A 34 6.03 -7.58 13.07
CA GLY A 34 7.29 -6.91 13.37
C GLY A 34 8.22 -6.97 12.16
N LEU A 35 8.77 -5.82 11.76
CA LEU A 35 9.69 -5.69 10.64
C LEU A 35 10.97 -5.00 11.09
N ASP A 36 12.10 -5.68 10.89
CA ASP A 36 13.44 -5.11 11.04
C ASP A 36 14.16 -5.14 9.68
N LEU A 37 14.83 -4.04 9.35
CA LEU A 37 15.53 -3.85 8.09
C LEU A 37 16.96 -3.41 8.37
N SER A 38 17.92 -4.17 7.84
CA SER A 38 19.33 -3.78 7.86
C SER A 38 19.95 -3.90 6.47
N ILE A 39 20.97 -3.07 6.22
CA ILE A 39 21.70 -3.02 4.96
C ILE A 39 23.18 -3.24 5.26
N SER A 40 23.85 -4.03 4.43
CA SER A 40 25.29 -4.27 4.54
C SER A 40 25.99 -3.94 3.21
N PRO A 41 27.12 -3.20 3.21
CA PRO A 41 27.79 -2.65 4.39
C PRO A 41 27.04 -1.49 5.06
N ASP A 42 27.34 -1.24 6.33
CA ASP A 42 26.87 -0.10 7.10
C ASP A 42 28.09 0.74 7.53
N PRO A 43 28.27 1.98 7.05
CA PRO A 43 27.34 2.74 6.21
C PRO A 43 27.26 2.20 4.77
N PRO A 44 26.12 2.38 4.07
CA PRO A 44 25.95 1.97 2.68
C PRO A 44 26.98 2.63 1.77
N THR A 45 27.53 1.85 0.84
CA THR A 45 28.49 2.31 -0.16
C THR A 45 28.03 1.93 -1.56
N THR A 46 28.66 2.53 -2.58
CA THR A 46 28.41 2.15 -3.97
C THR A 46 28.98 0.77 -4.26
N GLY A 47 28.16 -0.11 -4.84
CA GLY A 47 28.53 -1.48 -5.16
C GLY A 47 27.46 -2.48 -4.71
N PRO A 48 27.79 -3.78 -4.66
CA PRO A 48 26.90 -4.79 -4.11
C PRO A 48 26.54 -4.49 -2.66
N ALA A 49 25.25 -4.58 -2.34
CA ALA A 49 24.74 -4.45 -0.99
C ALA A 49 23.79 -5.61 -0.67
N ALA A 50 23.78 -6.05 0.58
CA ALA A 50 22.81 -7.01 1.09
C ALA A 50 21.71 -6.26 1.86
N VAL A 51 20.45 -6.53 1.53
CA VAL A 51 19.29 -6.06 2.29
C VAL A 51 18.76 -7.25 3.07
N VAL A 52 18.74 -7.12 4.40
CA VAL A 52 18.27 -8.16 5.31
C VAL A 52 16.95 -7.69 5.92
N ILE A 53 15.90 -8.48 5.72
CA ILE A 53 14.55 -8.23 6.24
C ILE A 53 14.22 -9.34 7.23
N GLN A 54 13.96 -8.97 8.48
CA GLN A 54 13.45 -9.88 9.50
C GLN A 54 11.96 -9.61 9.71
N LEU A 55 11.13 -10.63 9.51
CA LEU A 55 9.69 -10.57 9.77
C LEU A 55 9.35 -11.44 10.96
N THR A 56 8.56 -10.89 11.88
CA THR A 56 8.10 -11.59 13.10
C THR A 56 6.59 -11.40 13.28
N ASP A 57 5.93 -12.37 13.90
CA ASP A 57 4.54 -12.24 14.35
C ASP A 57 4.43 -11.44 15.66
N GLU A 58 3.21 -11.25 16.17
CA GLU A 58 2.95 -10.56 17.45
C GLU A 58 3.67 -11.19 18.65
N ALA A 59 3.95 -12.50 18.59
CA ALA A 59 4.67 -13.23 19.63
C ALA A 59 6.20 -13.16 19.46
N GLY A 60 6.68 -12.39 18.47
CA GLY A 60 8.09 -12.25 18.14
C GLY A 60 8.69 -13.47 17.44
N GLN A 61 7.87 -14.40 16.95
CA GLN A 61 8.36 -15.59 16.25
C GLN A 61 8.62 -15.29 14.77
N PRO A 62 9.64 -15.91 14.15
CA PRO A 62 9.92 -15.72 12.73
C PRO A 62 8.71 -16.06 11.86
N LEU A 63 8.32 -15.14 10.99
CA LEU A 63 7.20 -15.31 10.08
C LEU A 63 7.65 -16.03 8.81
N ALA A 64 7.03 -17.19 8.51
CA ALA A 64 7.31 -17.97 7.31
C ALA A 64 6.24 -17.76 6.21
N GLY A 65 6.62 -17.97 4.95
CA GLY A 65 5.68 -17.93 3.82
C GLY A 65 5.19 -16.54 3.40
N ALA A 66 5.79 -15.48 3.95
CA ALA A 66 5.47 -14.11 3.58
C ALA A 66 5.86 -13.83 2.11
N LYS A 67 4.99 -13.12 1.39
CA LYS A 67 5.35 -12.51 0.11
C LYS A 67 6.00 -11.17 0.38
N VAL A 68 7.27 -11.03 0.01
CA VAL A 68 8.04 -9.80 0.20
C VAL A 68 8.24 -9.12 -1.15
N GLU A 69 7.98 -7.82 -1.20
CA GLU A 69 8.29 -6.94 -2.31
C GLU A 69 9.23 -5.84 -1.80
N LEU A 70 10.36 -5.66 -2.47
CA LEU A 70 11.38 -4.69 -2.09
C LEU A 70 11.54 -3.69 -3.24
N GLU A 71 11.28 -2.42 -2.94
CA GLU A 71 11.47 -1.30 -3.87
C GLU A 71 12.59 -0.40 -3.36
N GLY A 72 13.61 -0.20 -4.19
CA GLY A 72 14.57 0.89 -4.00
C GLY A 72 14.03 2.14 -4.65
N ASN A 73 13.50 3.08 -3.85
CA ASN A 73 13.13 4.39 -4.37
C ASN A 73 14.27 5.40 -4.14
N MET A 74 14.34 6.40 -5.00
CA MET A 74 15.24 7.54 -4.87
C MET A 74 14.42 8.80 -4.64
N SER A 75 13.57 8.76 -3.61
CA SER A 75 12.71 9.88 -3.21
C SER A 75 13.50 10.96 -2.48
N HIS A 76 14.48 11.57 -3.17
CA HIS A 76 15.15 12.78 -2.71
C HIS A 76 14.70 13.96 -3.57
N ALA A 77 14.45 15.13 -2.96
CA ALA A 77 14.25 16.36 -3.70
C ALA A 77 15.52 16.64 -4.54
N GLY A 78 15.48 16.35 -5.84
CA GLY A 78 16.64 16.49 -6.75
C GLY A 78 16.97 15.27 -7.62
N MET A 79 16.25 14.15 -7.48
CA MET A 79 16.34 13.02 -8.44
C MET A 79 15.03 12.91 -9.25
N THR A 80 14.83 13.85 -10.18
CA THR A 80 13.86 13.76 -11.30
C THR A 80 14.58 13.43 -12.59
#